data_AF-A0A2Z4V2I7-F1
#
_entry.id   AF-A0A2Z4V2I7-F1
#
_cell.length_a   1.000
_cell.length_b   1.000
_cell.length_c   1.000
_cell.angle_alpha   90.00
_cell.angle_beta   90.00
_cell.angle_gamma   90.00
#
_symmetry.space_group_name_H-M   'P 1'
#
loop_
_entity.id
_entity.type
_entity.pdbx_description
1 polymer ?
#
loop_
_entity_poly.entity_id
_entity_poly.type
_entity_poly.pdbx_seq_one_letter_code
_entity_poly.pdbx_strand_id
1 'polypeptide(L)'
;MPAGHLRDVRGRGPHGPDRPPRRGADRPGEGRVQLHDPVREQVDRHAPRAQRLTPATAPRPRPRPRLRPRPERKHVNQLIAEYARRIGLDAPLEPTAECLRRLHEAHLYNVPFENFSMHGNAERGLGEEALHEAIVERGRGGICFETGRMMQWLFEACGFDYGIRLASGTDPHRTPATHQVFVVSFGEERWLFDIGYGARGPRGPILLADGARADHPALSARVRLESAAGTRLWTVSIKEHATNSAHWQDIYRFVDAPVDAIDLEMAHFYTTASPHSLLNRHKVASIPTPTGRVSVRDGNLTIVDDGKSSTLSAADDEELQELLERHFKLTIPVQDLGIGR
;
A
#
# COMPACT_ATOMS: atom_id res chain seq x y z
N MET A 1 -60.44 -2.66 33.42
CA MET A 1 -60.52 -3.19 34.79
C MET A 1 -59.11 -3.44 35.30
N PRO A 2 -58.68 -2.89 36.46
CA PRO A 2 -58.74 -1.49 36.94
C PRO A 2 -57.31 -0.87 37.02
N ALA A 3 -57.14 0.44 36.82
CA ALA A 3 -57.01 1.52 37.82
C ALA A 3 -55.88 1.27 38.86
N GLY A 4 -54.89 2.14 39.12
CA GLY A 4 -54.72 3.57 38.90
C GLY A 4 -54.41 4.24 40.24
N HIS A 5 -53.36 5.06 40.35
CA HIS A 5 -53.40 6.33 41.11
C HIS A 5 -52.13 7.17 40.96
N LEU A 6 -52.36 8.42 40.57
CA LEU A 6 -51.46 9.56 40.59
C LEU A 6 -51.14 9.98 42.04
N ARG A 7 -49.99 10.61 42.28
CA ARG A 7 -49.96 12.07 42.55
C ARG A 7 -48.56 12.68 42.53
N ASP A 8 -48.55 13.80 41.85
CA ASP A 8 -47.54 14.83 41.63
C ASP A 8 -47.57 15.82 42.81
N VAL A 9 -46.41 16.30 43.29
CA VAL A 9 -46.31 17.58 44.01
C VAL A 9 -45.04 18.32 43.59
N ARG A 10 -45.30 19.43 42.90
CA ARG A 10 -44.46 20.55 42.49
C ARG A 10 -43.67 21.19 43.64
N GLY A 11 -42.51 21.80 43.34
CA GLY A 11 -41.92 22.80 44.23
C GLY A 11 -40.56 23.40 43.86
N ARG A 12 -40.56 24.36 42.91
CA ARG A 12 -39.76 25.61 42.87
C ARG A 12 -38.22 25.55 42.97
N GLY A 13 -37.53 26.02 41.90
CA GLY A 13 -36.16 26.59 41.97
C GLY A 13 -36.17 28.03 42.54
N PRO A 14 -35.19 28.92 42.25
CA PRO A 14 -33.85 28.74 41.64
C PRO A 14 -32.71 29.42 42.44
N HIS A 15 -31.47 28.95 42.37
CA HIS A 15 -30.27 29.77 42.65
C HIS A 15 -29.03 29.16 41.98
N GLY A 16 -28.41 29.91 41.07
CA GLY A 16 -26.97 29.80 40.80
C GLY A 16 -26.27 31.06 41.33
N PRO A 17 -25.00 31.34 40.96
CA PRO A 17 -23.89 30.42 40.71
C PRO A 17 -22.65 30.82 41.56
N ASP A 18 -21.88 29.87 42.08
CA ASP A 18 -20.62 30.19 42.78
C ASP A 18 -19.39 30.08 41.87
N ARG A 19 -18.82 31.24 41.56
CA ARG A 19 -17.45 31.44 41.04
C ARG A 19 -16.45 31.37 42.20
N PRO A 20 -15.24 30.81 42.00
CA PRO A 20 -14.10 31.12 42.85
C PRO A 20 -13.38 32.40 42.38
N PRO A 21 -12.59 33.06 43.24
CA PRO A 21 -12.33 34.49 43.16
C PRO A 21 -11.15 34.86 42.24
N ARG A 22 -11.27 36.05 41.64
CA ARG A 22 -10.16 36.80 41.03
C ARG A 22 -9.43 37.60 42.10
N ARG A 23 -8.10 37.51 42.13
CA ARG A 23 -7.21 38.56 42.64
C ARG A 23 -6.33 39.04 41.49
N GLY A 24 -6.49 40.31 41.10
CA GLY A 24 -5.38 41.10 40.56
C GLY A 24 -4.50 41.57 41.72
N ALA A 25 -3.36 42.19 41.56
CA ALA A 25 -2.52 42.56 40.42
C ALA A 25 -1.23 43.03 41.10
N ASP A 26 -0.06 42.65 40.60
CA ASP A 26 1.15 43.48 40.72
C ASP A 26 2.28 42.92 39.83
N ARG A 27 2.74 43.77 38.91
CA ARG A 27 4.04 43.63 38.22
C ARG A 27 5.14 44.07 39.18
N PRO A 28 6.33 43.47 39.11
CA PRO A 28 7.43 44.24 38.53
C PRO A 28 8.45 43.40 37.73
N GLY A 29 9.24 44.08 36.91
CA GLY A 29 10.63 43.69 36.64
C GLY A 29 10.91 43.13 35.25
N GLU A 30 11.29 44.02 34.34
CA GLU A 30 12.07 43.69 33.15
C GLU A 30 13.37 42.98 33.56
N GLY A 31 13.48 41.69 33.22
CA GLY A 31 14.68 40.89 33.36
C GLY A 31 15.14 40.40 32.00
N ARG A 32 16.01 41.19 31.36
CA ARG A 32 16.65 40.89 30.08
C ARG A 32 17.58 39.69 30.27
N VAL A 33 17.16 38.49 29.88
CA VAL A 33 18.05 37.31 29.85
C VAL A 33 18.98 37.47 28.64
N GLN A 34 20.17 38.00 28.87
CA GLN A 34 21.30 37.90 27.95
C GLN A 34 21.77 36.44 27.94
N LEU A 35 21.58 35.75 26.83
CA LEU A 35 22.33 34.53 26.53
C LEU A 35 23.79 34.95 26.27
N HIS A 36 24.63 34.71 27.27
CA HIS A 36 26.07 34.90 27.16
C HIS A 36 26.65 33.70 26.39
N ASP A 37 27.17 33.97 25.20
CA ASP A 37 27.85 33.02 24.31
C ASP A 37 29.34 32.98 24.70
N PRO A 38 29.87 31.90 25.31
CA PRO A 38 31.23 31.92 25.85
C PRO A 38 32.18 31.10 24.97
N VAL A 39 32.34 31.43 23.69
CA VAL A 39 33.50 30.93 22.93
C VAL A 39 33.97 31.95 21.89
N ARG A 40 34.62 33.02 22.36
CA ARG A 40 35.47 33.85 21.51
C ARG A 40 36.58 34.53 22.32
N GLU A 41 37.63 33.77 22.66
CA GLU A 41 39.02 34.25 22.72
C GLU A 41 39.95 33.11 23.20
N GLN A 42 40.54 32.41 22.24
CA GLN A 42 41.91 31.90 22.34
C GLN A 42 42.38 31.52 20.94
N VAL A 43 42.78 32.54 20.18
CA VAL A 43 43.54 32.39 18.95
C VAL A 43 45.02 32.55 19.32
N ASP A 44 45.86 31.75 18.66
CA ASP A 44 47.33 31.69 18.71
C ASP A 44 47.99 30.94 19.86
N ARG A 45 48.33 29.67 19.58
CA ARG A 45 49.73 29.23 19.35
C ARG A 45 49.75 27.74 18.99
N HIS A 46 50.64 27.37 18.07
CA HIS A 46 51.02 26.03 17.57
C HIS A 46 50.46 25.66 16.18
N ALA A 47 51.14 26.16 15.14
CA ALA A 47 51.09 25.58 13.80
C ALA A 47 52.15 24.45 13.68
N PRO A 48 51.78 23.20 13.31
CA PRO A 48 52.73 22.23 12.78
C PRO A 48 52.88 22.39 11.26
N ARG A 49 54.12 22.20 10.79
CA ARG A 49 54.53 22.19 9.37
C ARG A 49 53.60 21.35 8.48
N ALA A 50 53.07 21.96 7.42
CA ALA A 50 52.40 21.26 6.34
C ALA A 50 53.37 20.35 5.58
N GLN A 51 53.15 19.04 5.64
CA GLN A 51 53.72 18.10 4.67
C GLN A 51 52.91 18.19 3.38
N ARG A 52 53.60 18.36 2.23
CA ARG A 52 52.96 18.35 0.91
C ARG A 52 52.44 16.94 0.63
N LEU A 53 51.13 16.77 0.65
CA LEU A 53 50.46 15.60 0.06
C LEU A 53 50.48 15.76 -1.46
N THR A 54 51.09 14.79 -2.15
CA THR A 54 50.99 14.66 -3.60
C THR A 54 49.55 14.30 -4.00
N PRO A 55 49.01 14.79 -5.15
CA PRO A 55 47.64 14.48 -5.53
C PRO A 55 47.52 13.00 -5.89
N ALA A 56 46.64 12.28 -5.18
CA ALA A 56 46.23 10.95 -5.59
C ALA A 56 45.41 11.04 -6.88
N THR A 57 45.78 10.27 -7.89
CA THR A 57 45.07 10.15 -9.16
C THR A 57 43.66 9.64 -8.92
N ALA A 58 42.64 10.39 -9.35
CA ALA A 58 41.24 9.97 -9.24
C ALA A 58 41.01 8.64 -9.96
N PRO A 59 40.27 7.67 -9.38
CA PRO A 59 39.94 6.43 -10.06
C PRO A 59 39.07 6.72 -11.29
N ARG A 60 39.37 6.05 -12.41
CA ARG A 60 38.60 6.18 -13.66
C ARG A 60 37.12 5.85 -13.41
N PRO A 61 36.18 6.64 -13.95
CA PRO A 61 34.75 6.33 -13.83
C PRO A 61 34.48 4.96 -14.45
N ARG A 62 33.77 4.11 -13.71
CA ARG A 62 33.25 2.84 -14.25
C ARG A 62 32.38 3.16 -15.47
N PRO A 63 32.47 2.40 -16.57
CA PRO A 63 31.59 2.62 -17.71
C PRO A 63 30.14 2.52 -17.24
N ARG A 64 29.33 3.52 -17.57
CA ARG A 64 27.88 3.48 -17.32
C ARG A 64 27.32 2.21 -17.99
N PRO A 65 26.42 1.46 -17.34
CA PRO A 65 25.71 0.38 -18.00
C PRO A 65 25.08 0.96 -19.28
N ARG A 66 25.28 0.30 -20.42
CA ARG A 66 24.58 0.68 -21.65
C ARG A 66 23.09 0.54 -21.35
N LEU A 67 22.36 1.66 -21.33
CA LEU A 67 20.90 1.65 -21.30
C LEU A 67 20.45 0.77 -22.47
N ARG A 68 19.67 -0.27 -22.16
CA ARG A 68 19.07 -1.11 -23.21
C ARG A 68 18.25 -0.19 -24.13
N PRO A 69 18.29 -0.39 -25.46
CA PRO A 69 17.44 0.38 -26.37
C PRO A 69 15.99 0.22 -25.92
N ARG A 70 15.26 1.35 -25.85
CA ARG A 70 13.84 1.36 -25.48
C ARG A 70 13.08 0.48 -26.49
N PRO A 71 12.25 -0.47 -26.05
CA PRO A 71 11.51 -1.33 -26.97
C PRO A 71 10.64 -0.50 -27.92
N GLU A 72 10.51 -0.96 -29.16
CA GLU A 72 9.62 -0.33 -30.14
C GLU A 72 8.17 -0.37 -29.65
N ARG A 73 7.38 0.68 -29.90
CA ARG A 73 5.97 0.77 -29.44
C ARG A 73 5.13 -0.45 -29.82
N LYS A 74 5.42 -1.08 -30.96
CA LYS A 74 4.74 -2.30 -31.42
C LYS A 74 5.02 -3.50 -30.50
N HIS A 75 6.25 -3.64 -30.02
CA HIS A 75 6.63 -4.70 -29.09
C HIS A 75 5.93 -4.51 -27.73
N VAL A 76 5.96 -3.28 -27.19
CA VAL A 76 5.27 -2.95 -25.93
C VAL A 76 3.77 -3.27 -26.01
N ASN A 77 3.11 -2.91 -27.12
CA ASN A 77 1.69 -3.24 -27.33
C ASN A 77 1.43 -4.75 -27.33
N GLN A 78 2.36 -5.56 -27.84
CA GLN A 78 2.24 -7.01 -27.82
C GLN A 78 2.31 -7.56 -26.38
N LEU A 79 3.29 -7.10 -25.59
CA LEU A 79 3.43 -7.50 -24.18
C LEU A 79 2.18 -7.14 -23.36
N ILE A 80 1.58 -5.98 -23.65
CA ILE A 80 0.33 -5.53 -23.01
C ILE A 80 -0.84 -6.43 -23.40
N ALA A 81 -0.96 -6.83 -24.67
CA ALA A 81 -1.99 -7.75 -25.13
C ALA A 81 -1.81 -9.16 -24.52
N GLU A 82 -0.57 -9.60 -24.33
CA GLU A 82 -0.24 -10.86 -23.65
C GLU A 82 -0.62 -10.81 -22.17
N TYR A 83 -0.39 -9.69 -21.50
CA TYR A 83 -0.85 -9.48 -20.13
C TYR A 83 -2.38 -9.41 -20.01
N ALA A 84 -3.08 -8.73 -20.93
CA ALA A 84 -4.54 -8.75 -20.97
C ALA A 84 -5.08 -10.19 -21.04
N ARG A 85 -4.49 -11.02 -21.91
CA ARG A 85 -4.85 -12.44 -22.01
C ARG A 85 -4.54 -13.22 -20.73
N ARG A 86 -3.41 -12.94 -20.07
CA ARG A 86 -3.03 -13.54 -18.78
C ARG A 86 -4.07 -13.30 -17.68
N ILE A 87 -4.78 -12.17 -17.71
CA ILE A 87 -5.84 -11.85 -16.77
C ILE A 87 -7.25 -12.21 -17.28
N GLY A 88 -7.34 -12.86 -18.45
CA GLY A 88 -8.62 -13.33 -19.01
C GLY A 88 -9.39 -12.28 -19.80
N LEU A 89 -8.72 -11.27 -20.35
CA LEU A 89 -9.30 -10.25 -21.20
C LEU A 89 -8.68 -10.24 -22.60
N ASP A 90 -9.45 -9.81 -23.58
CA ASP A 90 -8.98 -9.54 -24.94
C ASP A 90 -8.83 -8.03 -25.17
N ALA A 91 -7.79 -7.64 -25.91
CA ALA A 91 -7.56 -6.27 -26.35
C ALA A 91 -8.02 -6.09 -27.82
N PRO A 92 -8.42 -4.87 -28.27
CA PRO A 92 -8.33 -3.60 -27.57
C PRO A 92 -9.42 -3.39 -26.51
N LEU A 93 -9.12 -2.54 -25.53
CA LEU A 93 -10.02 -2.17 -24.44
C LEU A 93 -10.29 -0.66 -24.50
N GLU A 94 -11.53 -0.25 -24.27
CA GLU A 94 -11.92 1.17 -24.26
C GLU A 94 -11.90 1.74 -22.83
N PRO A 95 -11.46 2.99 -22.62
CA PRO A 95 -11.29 3.57 -21.28
C PRO A 95 -12.62 4.03 -20.69
N THR A 96 -13.47 3.07 -20.31
CA THR A 96 -14.78 3.29 -19.69
C THR A 96 -14.79 2.83 -18.24
N ALA A 97 -15.73 3.31 -17.43
CA ALA A 97 -15.91 2.84 -16.06
C ALA A 97 -16.18 1.31 -15.99
N GLU A 98 -16.92 0.76 -16.95
CA GLU A 98 -17.15 -0.68 -17.05
C GLU A 98 -15.85 -1.45 -17.37
N CYS A 99 -15.02 -0.92 -18.27
CA CYS A 99 -13.71 -1.51 -18.52
C CYS A 99 -12.81 -1.44 -17.29
N LEU A 100 -12.83 -0.33 -16.53
CA LEU A 100 -12.06 -0.19 -15.29
C LEU A 100 -12.44 -1.27 -14.28
N ARG A 101 -13.74 -1.53 -14.09
CA ARG A 101 -14.25 -2.60 -13.23
C ARG A 101 -13.80 -3.98 -13.71
N ARG A 102 -13.92 -4.25 -15.01
CA ARG A 102 -13.48 -5.52 -15.63
C ARG A 102 -11.98 -5.75 -15.47
N LEU A 103 -11.15 -4.72 -15.69
CA LEU A 103 -9.70 -4.78 -15.49
C LEU A 103 -9.32 -5.10 -14.05
N HIS A 104 -10.02 -4.46 -13.10
CA HIS A 104 -9.83 -4.70 -11.67
C HIS A 104 -10.10 -6.17 -11.34
N GLU A 105 -11.31 -6.65 -11.62
CA GLU A 105 -11.75 -8.01 -11.31
C GLU A 105 -10.88 -9.05 -12.01
N ALA A 106 -10.57 -8.83 -13.30
CA ALA A 106 -9.74 -9.71 -14.10
C ALA A 106 -8.36 -9.92 -13.47
N HIS A 107 -7.67 -8.84 -13.09
CA HIS A 107 -6.39 -8.97 -12.39
C HIS A 107 -6.56 -9.64 -11.03
N LEU A 108 -7.49 -9.12 -10.24
CA LEU A 108 -7.68 -9.47 -8.83
C LEU A 108 -7.89 -10.98 -8.63
N TYR A 109 -8.60 -11.64 -9.55
CA TYR A 109 -8.90 -13.08 -9.46
C TYR A 109 -7.90 -13.98 -10.19
N ASN A 110 -7.00 -13.45 -11.02
CA ASN A 110 -6.10 -14.27 -11.85
C ASN A 110 -4.61 -14.11 -11.54
N VAL A 111 -4.20 -13.01 -10.91
CA VAL A 111 -2.79 -12.74 -10.58
C VAL A 111 -2.64 -12.67 -9.06
N PRO A 112 -1.96 -13.63 -8.44
CA PRO A 112 -1.77 -13.62 -7.00
C PRO A 112 -0.86 -12.45 -6.58
N PHE A 113 -1.15 -11.86 -5.43
CA PHE A 113 -0.16 -11.05 -4.72
C PHE A 113 0.85 -11.99 -4.07
N GLU A 114 2.14 -11.80 -4.29
CA GLU A 114 3.19 -12.64 -3.70
C GLU A 114 4.53 -11.91 -3.63
N ASN A 115 5.37 -12.25 -2.64
CA ASN A 115 6.70 -11.65 -2.48
C ASN A 115 7.88 -12.63 -2.64
N PHE A 116 7.64 -13.85 -3.09
CA PHE A 116 8.70 -14.82 -3.40
C PHE A 116 9.52 -14.38 -4.63
N SER A 117 8.91 -13.67 -5.59
CA SER A 117 9.62 -13.09 -6.76
C SER A 117 10.32 -11.77 -6.44
N MET A 118 9.93 -11.11 -5.35
CA MET A 118 10.16 -9.67 -5.14
C MET A 118 11.62 -9.27 -5.30
N HIS A 119 12.55 -10.02 -4.67
CA HIS A 119 13.98 -9.71 -4.77
C HIS A 119 14.54 -9.92 -6.19
N GLY A 120 14.17 -11.03 -6.84
CA GLY A 120 14.59 -11.29 -8.22
C GLY A 120 14.03 -10.27 -9.21
N ASN A 121 12.80 -9.81 -9.00
CA ASN A 121 12.19 -8.73 -9.78
C ASN A 121 12.91 -7.39 -9.56
N ALA A 122 13.25 -7.08 -8.30
CA ALA A 122 13.98 -5.86 -7.96
C ALA A 122 15.37 -5.80 -8.62
N GLU A 123 16.08 -6.93 -8.68
CA GLU A 123 17.39 -7.02 -9.34
C GLU A 123 17.30 -6.88 -10.87
N ARG A 124 16.25 -7.44 -11.49
CA ARG A 124 16.00 -7.34 -12.94
C ARG A 124 15.44 -5.98 -13.34
N GLY A 125 14.82 -5.27 -12.41
CA GLY A 125 14.15 -3.99 -12.60
C GLY A 125 12.68 -4.14 -13.01
N LEU A 126 11.93 -3.04 -12.89
CA LEU A 126 10.49 -2.95 -13.20
C LEU A 126 10.23 -2.61 -14.69
N GLY A 127 11.06 -3.12 -15.60
CA GLY A 127 10.95 -2.90 -17.04
C GLY A 127 9.92 -3.80 -17.72
N GLU A 128 9.46 -3.42 -18.92
CA GLU A 128 8.45 -4.15 -19.71
C GLU A 128 8.76 -5.64 -19.82
N GLU A 129 9.96 -5.98 -20.30
CA GLU A 129 10.33 -7.36 -20.60
C GLU A 129 10.51 -8.19 -19.32
N ALA A 130 11.09 -7.61 -18.28
CA ALA A 130 11.36 -8.32 -17.02
C ALA A 130 10.06 -8.68 -16.29
N LEU A 131 9.11 -7.75 -16.22
CA LEU A 131 7.82 -8.00 -15.58
C LEU A 131 6.94 -8.90 -16.44
N HIS A 132 7.00 -8.79 -17.77
CA HIS A 132 6.33 -9.71 -18.67
C HIS A 132 6.81 -11.16 -18.48
N GLU A 133 8.12 -11.39 -18.54
CA GLU A 133 8.73 -12.71 -18.30
C GLU A 133 8.27 -13.27 -16.94
N ALA A 134 8.24 -12.43 -15.89
CA ALA A 134 7.83 -12.86 -14.56
C ALA A 134 6.34 -13.22 -14.48
N ILE A 135 5.45 -12.27 -14.77
CA ILE A 135 4.02 -12.39 -14.46
C ILE A 135 3.25 -13.15 -15.55
N VAL A 136 3.64 -12.98 -16.82
CA VAL A 136 2.96 -13.59 -17.95
C VAL A 136 3.57 -14.94 -18.29
N GLU A 137 4.85 -14.98 -18.65
CA GLU A 137 5.47 -16.22 -19.16
C GLU A 137 5.67 -17.28 -18.07
N ARG A 138 6.15 -16.88 -16.89
CA ARG A 138 6.33 -17.78 -15.75
C ARG A 138 5.11 -17.89 -14.84
N GLY A 139 4.02 -17.21 -15.18
CA GLY A 139 2.76 -17.25 -14.42
C GLY A 139 2.86 -16.75 -12.97
N ARG A 140 3.89 -15.96 -12.63
CA ARG A 140 4.10 -15.46 -11.26
C ARG A 140 3.09 -14.37 -10.89
N GLY A 141 3.10 -14.01 -9.62
CA GLY A 141 2.45 -12.83 -9.10
C GLY A 141 3.44 -11.66 -8.98
N GLY A 142 3.10 -10.73 -8.09
CA GLY A 142 4.00 -9.66 -7.68
C GLY A 142 3.42 -8.86 -6.51
N ILE A 143 4.21 -7.94 -5.98
CA ILE A 143 3.72 -6.97 -5.00
C ILE A 143 3.13 -5.75 -5.74
N CYS A 144 2.64 -4.75 -5.00
CA CYS A 144 1.91 -3.62 -5.57
C CYS A 144 2.70 -2.83 -6.63
N PHE A 145 4.04 -2.86 -6.59
CA PHE A 145 4.88 -2.15 -7.56
C PHE A 145 4.98 -2.90 -8.90
N GLU A 146 5.19 -4.22 -8.92
CA GLU A 146 5.22 -4.98 -10.17
C GLU A 146 3.84 -5.02 -10.82
N THR A 147 2.80 -5.38 -10.06
CA THR A 147 1.43 -5.45 -10.59
C THR A 147 0.92 -4.06 -10.98
N GLY A 148 1.29 -3.03 -10.20
CA GLY A 148 1.02 -1.64 -10.52
C GLY A 148 1.70 -1.21 -11.81
N ARG A 149 2.93 -1.64 -12.09
CA ARG A 149 3.60 -1.29 -13.35
C ARG A 149 2.96 -1.98 -14.56
N MET A 150 2.58 -3.25 -14.43
CA MET A 150 1.82 -3.95 -15.48
C MET A 150 0.48 -3.24 -15.77
N MET A 151 -0.21 -2.76 -14.73
CA MET A 151 -1.48 -2.06 -14.89
C MET A 151 -1.32 -0.65 -15.49
N GLN A 152 -0.23 0.07 -15.17
CA GLN A 152 0.09 1.35 -15.81
C GLN A 152 0.18 1.21 -17.34
N TRP A 153 0.86 0.18 -17.84
CA TRP A 153 0.97 -0.05 -19.28
C TRP A 153 -0.38 -0.33 -19.93
N LEU A 154 -1.26 -1.11 -19.28
CA LEU A 154 -2.64 -1.28 -19.75
C LEU A 154 -3.39 0.05 -19.76
N PHE A 155 -3.31 0.84 -18.69
CA PHE A 155 -3.98 2.14 -18.62
C PHE A 155 -3.50 3.10 -19.70
N GLU A 156 -2.19 3.17 -19.93
CA GLU A 156 -1.58 3.97 -21.00
C GLU A 156 -2.03 3.51 -22.39
N ALA A 157 -2.07 2.21 -22.65
CA ALA A 157 -2.50 1.66 -23.94
C ALA A 157 -3.99 1.86 -24.22
N CYS A 158 -4.83 1.83 -23.18
CA CYS A 158 -6.28 2.06 -23.31
C CYS A 158 -6.64 3.56 -23.29
N GLY A 159 -5.73 4.41 -22.80
CA GLY A 159 -5.97 5.86 -22.69
C GLY A 159 -6.78 6.26 -21.46
N PHE A 160 -6.65 5.55 -20.34
CA PHE A 160 -7.22 6.00 -19.06
C PHE A 160 -6.49 7.25 -18.55
N ASP A 161 -7.22 8.22 -18.02
CA ASP A 161 -6.68 9.31 -17.23
C ASP A 161 -6.51 8.84 -15.78
N TYR A 162 -5.26 8.73 -15.31
CA TYR A 162 -4.97 8.23 -13.98
C TYR A 162 -3.78 8.94 -13.33
N GLY A 163 -3.77 8.93 -12.00
CA GLY A 163 -2.63 9.32 -11.19
C GLY A 163 -2.32 8.26 -10.14
N ILE A 164 -1.06 8.18 -9.75
CA ILE A 164 -0.58 7.23 -8.74
C ILE A 164 -0.54 7.92 -7.37
N ARG A 165 -0.82 7.19 -6.29
CA ARG A 165 -0.67 7.65 -4.90
C ARG A 165 0.10 6.61 -4.11
N LEU A 166 0.80 7.07 -3.07
CA LEU A 166 1.40 6.20 -2.06
C LEU A 166 0.58 6.26 -0.77
N ALA A 167 0.25 5.07 -0.26
CA ALA A 167 -0.55 4.87 0.94
C ALA A 167 0.28 4.25 2.06
N SER A 168 -0.02 4.67 3.29
CA SER A 168 0.50 4.05 4.51
C SER A 168 -0.50 3.02 5.02
N GLY A 169 -0.06 1.79 5.24
CA GLY A 169 -0.85 0.79 5.96
C GLY A 169 -1.17 1.27 7.38
N THR A 170 -2.31 0.83 7.93
CA THR A 170 -2.79 1.24 9.26
C THR A 170 -2.96 0.07 10.25
N ASP A 171 -2.97 -1.17 9.76
CA ASP A 171 -3.17 -2.39 10.55
C ASP A 171 -1.92 -3.30 10.51
N PRO A 172 -1.39 -3.78 11.65
CA PRO A 172 -1.73 -3.40 13.04
C PRO A 172 -1.14 -2.05 13.47
N HIS A 173 -0.19 -1.54 12.70
CA HIS A 173 0.51 -0.28 12.96
C HIS A 173 0.73 0.49 11.68
N ARG A 174 0.96 1.80 11.82
CA ARG A 174 1.25 2.64 10.66
C ARG A 174 2.57 2.25 9.99
N THR A 175 2.54 2.02 8.68
CA THR A 175 3.76 1.84 7.87
C THR A 175 4.19 3.14 7.19
N PRO A 176 5.41 3.22 6.64
CA PRO A 176 5.74 4.20 5.60
C PRO A 176 4.77 4.12 4.40
N ALA A 177 4.75 5.17 3.59
CA ALA A 177 3.88 5.23 2.41
C ALA A 177 4.49 4.37 1.27
N THR A 178 4.24 3.06 1.33
CA THR A 178 4.85 2.05 0.45
C THR A 178 3.83 1.18 -0.25
N HIS A 179 2.53 1.47 -0.11
CA HIS A 179 1.49 0.82 -0.89
C HIS A 179 1.10 1.71 -2.07
N GLN A 180 1.16 1.17 -3.29
CA GLN A 180 0.80 1.88 -4.51
C GLN A 180 -0.70 1.71 -4.79
N VAL A 181 -1.41 2.82 -5.00
CA VAL A 181 -2.80 2.82 -5.49
C VAL A 181 -2.96 3.80 -6.65
N PHE A 182 -4.04 3.63 -7.41
CA PHE A 182 -4.39 4.51 -8.51
C PHE A 182 -5.64 5.32 -8.20
N VAL A 183 -5.69 6.55 -8.72
CA VAL A 183 -6.90 7.35 -8.82
C VAL A 183 -7.15 7.57 -10.31
N VAL A 184 -8.26 7.05 -10.81
CA VAL A 184 -8.65 7.11 -12.23
C VAL A 184 -9.80 8.09 -12.40
N SER A 185 -9.71 8.96 -13.41
CA SER A 185 -10.68 10.04 -13.65
C SER A 185 -11.55 9.76 -14.86
N PHE A 186 -12.85 10.05 -14.75
CA PHE A 186 -13.79 10.14 -15.86
C PHE A 186 -14.52 11.49 -15.76
N GLY A 187 -13.97 12.52 -16.42
CA GLY A 187 -14.45 13.89 -16.23
C GLY A 187 -14.19 14.35 -14.79
N GLU A 188 -15.24 14.73 -14.07
CA GLU A 188 -15.14 15.17 -12.66
C GLU A 188 -15.17 13.98 -11.67
N GLU A 189 -15.60 12.80 -12.11
CA GLU A 189 -15.63 11.61 -11.26
C GLU A 189 -14.24 11.00 -11.11
N ARG A 190 -13.89 10.62 -9.88
CA ARG A 190 -12.61 10.02 -9.54
C ARG A 190 -12.82 8.72 -8.80
N TRP A 191 -12.07 7.69 -9.16
CA TRP A 191 -12.22 6.33 -8.67
C TRP A 191 -10.91 5.82 -8.09
N LEU A 192 -10.94 5.33 -6.86
CA LEU A 192 -9.86 4.55 -6.27
C LEU A 192 -9.81 3.19 -6.97
N PHE A 193 -8.64 2.84 -7.50
CA PHE A 193 -8.36 1.54 -8.09
C PHE A 193 -7.14 0.92 -7.37
N ASP A 194 -7.37 -0.22 -6.72
CA ASP A 194 -6.34 -0.94 -5.96
C ASP A 194 -6.46 -2.45 -6.20
N ILE A 195 -5.46 -3.00 -6.88
CA ILE A 195 -5.27 -4.44 -7.13
C ILE A 195 -4.06 -5.00 -6.35
N GLY A 196 -3.33 -4.14 -5.64
CA GLY A 196 -1.99 -4.42 -5.11
C GLY A 196 -1.94 -4.67 -3.61
N TYR A 197 -3.03 -4.45 -2.86
CA TYR A 197 -3.05 -4.67 -1.41
C TYR A 197 -3.00 -6.16 -1.01
N GLY A 198 -3.27 -7.06 -1.95
CA GLY A 198 -3.46 -8.49 -1.72
C GLY A 198 -4.90 -8.85 -1.42
N ALA A 199 -5.15 -10.06 -0.91
CA ALA A 199 -6.50 -10.61 -0.90
C ALA A 199 -7.49 -9.91 0.05
N ARG A 200 -6.99 -9.06 0.95
CA ARG A 200 -7.80 -8.18 1.80
C ARG A 200 -7.96 -6.77 1.20
N GLY A 201 -7.69 -6.57 -0.08
CA GLY A 201 -7.97 -5.32 -0.78
C GLY A 201 -9.42 -5.19 -1.26
N PRO A 202 -9.83 -4.01 -1.76
CA PRO A 202 -11.13 -3.80 -2.40
C PRO A 202 -11.46 -4.84 -3.48
N ARG A 203 -12.74 -5.18 -3.65
CA ARG A 203 -13.24 -6.12 -4.68
C ARG A 203 -13.66 -5.44 -5.99
N GLY A 204 -13.32 -4.18 -6.14
CA GLY A 204 -13.62 -3.36 -7.32
C GLY A 204 -13.14 -1.92 -7.13
N PRO A 205 -13.19 -1.09 -8.18
CA PRO A 205 -12.98 0.34 -8.06
C PRO A 205 -14.02 0.98 -7.12
N ILE A 206 -13.62 1.99 -6.35
CA ILE A 206 -14.51 2.69 -5.41
C ILE A 206 -14.53 4.17 -5.77
N LEU A 207 -15.72 4.78 -5.86
CA LEU A 207 -15.84 6.22 -6.04
C LEU A 207 -15.09 6.94 -4.90
N LEU A 208 -14.23 7.91 -5.26
CA LEU A 208 -13.43 8.67 -4.30
C LEU A 208 -14.24 9.85 -3.75
N ALA A 209 -15.29 9.51 -3.00
CA ALA A 209 -16.19 10.45 -2.33
C ALA A 209 -16.36 10.05 -0.86
N ASP A 210 -16.49 11.02 0.03
CA ASP A 210 -16.57 10.73 1.47
C ASP A 210 -17.77 9.83 1.80
N GLY A 211 -17.48 8.70 2.45
CA GLY A 211 -18.48 7.70 2.83
C GLY A 211 -18.88 6.72 1.71
N ALA A 212 -18.33 6.84 0.51
CA ALA A 212 -18.60 5.91 -0.59
C ALA A 212 -18.21 4.47 -0.24
N ARG A 213 -19.01 3.51 -0.72
CA ARG A 213 -18.88 2.08 -0.40
C ARG A 213 -18.98 1.24 -1.66
N ALA A 214 -18.28 0.12 -1.64
CA ALA A 214 -18.44 -0.98 -2.56
C ALA A 214 -18.78 -2.23 -1.75
N ASP A 215 -20.06 -2.61 -1.77
CA ASP A 215 -20.52 -3.82 -1.09
C ASP A 215 -20.22 -5.05 -1.94
N HIS A 216 -19.75 -6.11 -1.29
CA HIS A 216 -19.45 -7.39 -1.93
C HIS A 216 -19.66 -8.52 -0.91
N PRO A 217 -20.22 -9.68 -1.31
CA PRO A 217 -20.54 -10.77 -0.40
C PRO A 217 -19.36 -11.26 0.44
N ALA A 218 -18.17 -11.37 -0.16
CA ALA A 218 -16.96 -11.79 0.54
C ALA A 218 -16.28 -10.68 1.38
N LEU A 219 -16.16 -9.47 0.83
CA LEU A 219 -15.39 -8.39 1.43
C LEU A 219 -15.85 -7.04 0.89
N SER A 220 -16.53 -6.26 1.72
CA SER A 220 -16.98 -4.91 1.36
C SER A 220 -15.88 -3.88 1.66
N ALA A 221 -15.84 -2.78 0.90
CA ALA A 221 -14.86 -1.72 1.07
C ALA A 221 -15.52 -0.34 1.16
N ARG A 222 -14.85 0.60 1.82
CA ARG A 222 -15.33 1.97 2.03
C ARG A 222 -14.17 2.95 2.01
N VAL A 223 -14.41 4.15 1.49
CA VAL A 223 -13.48 5.28 1.62
C VAL A 223 -14.09 6.39 2.50
N ARG A 224 -13.25 7.03 3.31
CA ARG A 224 -13.64 8.16 4.18
C ARG A 224 -12.62 9.28 4.04
N LEU A 225 -13.10 10.53 3.99
CA LEU A 225 -12.24 11.70 3.98
C LEU A 225 -12.08 12.22 5.40
N GLU A 226 -10.85 12.19 5.90
CA GLU A 226 -10.52 12.63 7.25
C GLU A 226 -9.61 13.86 7.21
N SER A 227 -9.61 14.62 8.29
CA SER A 227 -8.67 15.71 8.52
C SER A 227 -7.82 15.36 9.73
N ALA A 228 -6.50 15.28 9.54
CA ALA A 228 -5.54 15.06 10.62
C ALA A 228 -4.44 16.10 10.54
N ALA A 229 -4.22 16.85 11.62
CA ALA A 229 -3.21 17.90 11.71
C ALA A 229 -3.25 18.93 10.54
N GLY A 230 -4.44 19.23 10.04
CA GLY A 230 -4.63 20.17 8.92
C GLY A 230 -4.42 19.57 7.52
N THR A 231 -4.08 18.29 7.42
CA THR A 231 -3.98 17.55 6.15
C THR A 231 -5.23 16.72 5.92
N ARG A 232 -5.81 16.84 4.72
CA ARG A 232 -6.88 15.96 4.26
C ARG A 232 -6.30 14.64 3.77
N LEU A 233 -6.82 13.53 4.28
CA LEU A 233 -6.38 12.18 3.92
C LEU A 233 -7.59 11.27 3.68
N TRP A 234 -7.46 10.40 2.70
CA TRP A 234 -8.41 9.33 2.47
C TRP A 234 -8.01 8.12 3.30
N THR A 235 -8.97 7.57 4.04
CA THR A 235 -8.83 6.30 4.76
C THR A 235 -9.70 5.25 4.08
N VAL A 236 -9.09 4.12 3.76
CA VAL A 236 -9.76 2.97 3.16
C VAL A 236 -9.99 1.92 4.23
N SER A 237 -11.24 1.51 4.40
CA SER A 237 -11.64 0.45 5.31
C SER A 237 -12.19 -0.75 4.53
N ILE A 238 -12.00 -1.95 5.06
CA ILE A 238 -12.66 -3.17 4.57
C ILE A 238 -13.52 -3.78 5.66
N LYS A 239 -14.50 -4.58 5.24
CA LYS A 239 -15.28 -5.47 6.10
C LYS A 239 -15.28 -6.84 5.43
N GLU A 240 -14.43 -7.73 5.94
CA GLU A 240 -14.34 -9.12 5.49
C GLU A 240 -15.45 -9.95 6.14
N HIS A 241 -16.29 -10.57 5.33
CA HIS A 241 -17.44 -11.38 5.78
C HIS A 241 -17.01 -12.85 6.00
N ALA A 242 -15.90 -13.04 6.71
CA ALA A 242 -15.32 -14.36 7.00
C ALA A 242 -16.03 -15.11 8.13
N THR A 243 -16.79 -14.41 8.98
CA THR A 243 -17.57 -14.96 10.11
C THR A 243 -18.75 -14.03 10.42
N ASN A 244 -19.71 -14.49 11.23
CA ASN A 244 -20.88 -13.70 11.66
C ASN A 244 -20.54 -12.40 12.45
N SER A 245 -19.27 -12.15 12.79
CA SER A 245 -18.79 -10.97 13.53
C SER A 245 -17.91 -10.04 12.68
N ALA A 246 -18.26 -9.85 11.41
CA ALA A 246 -17.55 -8.95 10.51
C ALA A 246 -17.65 -7.48 10.96
N HIS A 247 -16.51 -6.80 11.06
CA HIS A 247 -16.42 -5.39 11.41
C HIS A 247 -15.56 -4.63 10.39
N TRP A 248 -15.75 -3.31 10.33
CA TRP A 248 -14.93 -2.44 9.50
C TRP A 248 -13.52 -2.29 10.12
N GLN A 249 -12.50 -2.43 9.29
CA GLN A 249 -11.09 -2.27 9.67
C GLN A 249 -10.42 -1.33 8.68
N ASP A 250 -9.71 -0.32 9.18
CA ASP A 250 -8.92 0.58 8.34
C ASP A 250 -7.65 -0.14 7.89
N ILE A 251 -7.44 -0.22 6.57
CA ILE A 251 -6.32 -0.96 5.98
C ILE A 251 -5.17 -0.05 5.57
N TYR A 252 -5.48 1.10 4.99
CA TYR A 252 -4.49 2.10 4.65
C TYR A 252 -5.09 3.50 4.54
N ARG A 253 -4.21 4.49 4.53
CA ARG A 253 -4.55 5.89 4.30
C ARG A 253 -3.55 6.57 3.36
N PHE A 254 -4.03 7.52 2.58
CA PHE A 254 -3.19 8.28 1.64
C PHE A 254 -3.61 9.73 1.53
N VAL A 255 -2.65 10.58 1.19
CA VAL A 255 -2.90 11.95 0.75
C VAL A 255 -3.21 11.89 -0.75
N ASP A 256 -4.23 12.61 -1.19
CA ASP A 256 -4.56 12.71 -2.62
C ASP A 256 -3.62 13.69 -3.34
N ALA A 257 -2.34 13.31 -3.41
CA ALA A 257 -1.29 14.03 -4.13
C ALA A 257 -0.58 13.06 -5.09
N PRO A 258 -0.56 13.34 -6.40
CA PRO A 258 0.14 12.49 -7.35
C PRO A 258 1.62 12.37 -7.02
N VAL A 259 2.15 11.17 -7.28
CA VAL A 259 3.57 10.86 -7.15
C VAL A 259 4.13 10.43 -8.49
N ASP A 260 5.42 10.68 -8.69
CA ASP A 260 6.12 10.34 -9.93
C ASP A 260 6.90 9.02 -9.79
N ALA A 261 7.46 8.54 -10.91
CA ALA A 261 8.25 7.31 -10.94
C ALA A 261 9.42 7.30 -9.92
N ILE A 262 10.01 8.47 -9.64
CA ILE A 262 11.10 8.61 -8.66
C ILE A 262 10.66 8.35 -7.21
N ASP A 263 9.41 8.70 -6.87
CA ASP A 263 8.85 8.45 -5.55
C ASP A 263 8.52 6.96 -5.38
N LEU A 264 8.02 6.34 -6.46
CA LEU A 264 7.79 4.90 -6.51
C LEU A 264 9.10 4.13 -6.40
N GLU A 265 10.18 4.60 -7.04
CA GLU A 265 11.51 4.00 -6.91
C GLU A 265 11.98 4.01 -5.44
N MET A 266 11.82 5.14 -4.73
CA MET A 266 12.16 5.20 -3.31
C MET A 266 11.29 4.27 -2.45
N ALA A 267 9.99 4.23 -2.69
CA ALA A 267 9.06 3.38 -1.94
C ALA A 267 9.33 1.89 -2.21
N HIS A 268 9.63 1.53 -3.46
CA HIS A 268 10.01 0.19 -3.87
C HIS A 268 11.37 -0.21 -3.26
N PHE A 269 12.36 0.67 -3.27
CA PHE A 269 13.65 0.44 -2.62
C PHE A 269 13.47 0.19 -1.12
N TYR A 270 12.68 1.00 -0.41
CA TYR A 270 12.37 0.72 1.00
C TYR A 270 11.73 -0.66 1.16
N THR A 271 10.76 -0.99 0.31
CA THR A 271 10.01 -2.24 0.40
C THR A 271 10.87 -3.47 0.20
N THR A 272 11.87 -3.39 -0.68
CA THR A 272 12.75 -4.51 -1.06
C THR A 272 14.03 -4.58 -0.25
N ALA A 273 14.57 -3.46 0.23
CA ALA A 273 15.87 -3.41 0.91
C ALA A 273 15.78 -3.19 2.43
N SER A 274 14.72 -2.56 2.95
CA SER A 274 14.64 -2.24 4.38
C SER A 274 14.37 -3.48 5.23
N PRO A 275 15.13 -3.74 6.31
CA PRO A 275 14.81 -4.81 7.25
C PRO A 275 13.49 -4.55 8.02
N HIS A 276 12.97 -3.33 7.95
CA HIS A 276 11.69 -2.94 8.55
C HIS A 276 10.50 -3.09 7.59
N SER A 277 10.74 -3.46 6.32
CA SER A 277 9.65 -3.79 5.39
C SER A 277 8.94 -5.07 5.84
N LEU A 278 7.60 -5.03 5.93
CA LEU A 278 6.80 -6.22 6.25
C LEU A 278 7.01 -7.34 5.23
N LEU A 279 7.26 -6.98 3.96
CA LEU A 279 7.49 -7.91 2.86
C LEU A 279 8.91 -8.49 2.86
N ASN A 280 9.82 -7.96 3.68
CA ASN A 280 11.11 -8.61 3.96
C ASN A 280 11.07 -9.47 5.22
N ARG A 281 10.08 -9.25 6.11
CA ARG A 281 9.94 -9.96 7.38
C ARG A 281 9.06 -11.20 7.29
N HIS A 282 8.23 -11.29 6.25
CA HIS A 282 7.24 -12.35 6.11
C HIS A 282 7.20 -12.88 4.68
N LYS A 283 6.92 -14.17 4.53
CA LYS A 283 6.66 -14.81 3.23
C LYS A 283 5.17 -14.87 3.02
N VAL A 284 4.69 -14.21 1.97
CA VAL A 284 3.25 -14.02 1.74
C VAL A 284 2.85 -14.33 0.30
N ALA A 285 1.72 -15.00 0.17
CA ALA A 285 0.96 -15.06 -1.07
C ALA A 285 -0.53 -14.88 -0.75
N SER A 286 -1.30 -14.26 -1.62
CA SER A 286 -2.73 -14.12 -1.42
C SER A 286 -3.48 -13.96 -2.74
N ILE A 287 -4.66 -14.56 -2.84
CA ILE A 287 -5.55 -14.41 -3.99
C ILE A 287 -7.01 -14.39 -3.50
N PRO A 288 -7.81 -13.39 -3.87
CA PRO A 288 -9.25 -13.39 -3.70
C PRO A 288 -9.94 -14.56 -4.39
N THR A 289 -11.08 -14.96 -3.84
CA THR A 289 -12.07 -15.81 -4.51
C THR A 289 -13.42 -15.10 -4.48
N PRO A 290 -14.39 -15.48 -5.34
CA PRO A 290 -15.73 -14.87 -5.32
C PRO A 290 -16.41 -14.90 -3.94
N THR A 291 -16.10 -15.91 -3.13
CA THR A 291 -16.71 -16.18 -1.82
C THR A 291 -15.77 -15.87 -0.64
N GLY A 292 -14.54 -15.43 -0.88
CA GLY A 292 -13.57 -15.18 0.18
C GLY A 292 -12.16 -14.91 -0.33
N ARG A 293 -11.20 -15.71 0.15
CA ARG A 293 -9.78 -15.63 -0.23
C ARG A 293 -9.00 -16.89 0.15
N VAL A 294 -7.86 -17.06 -0.50
CA VAL A 294 -6.80 -17.94 -0.05
C VAL A 294 -5.56 -17.10 0.26
N SER A 295 -4.85 -17.39 1.34
CA SER A 295 -3.66 -16.63 1.74
C SER A 295 -2.64 -17.52 2.43
N VAL A 296 -1.36 -17.32 2.14
CA VAL A 296 -0.23 -17.90 2.84
C VAL A 296 0.47 -16.77 3.59
N ARG A 297 0.84 -17.04 4.85
CA ARG A 297 1.75 -16.21 5.64
C ARG A 297 2.68 -17.10 6.45
N ASP A 298 3.98 -17.05 6.17
CA ASP A 298 5.02 -17.77 6.89
C ASP A 298 4.66 -19.28 7.06
N GLY A 299 4.28 -19.93 5.95
CA GLY A 299 3.90 -21.35 5.94
C GLY A 299 2.45 -21.65 6.36
N ASN A 300 1.71 -20.67 6.86
CA ASN A 300 0.32 -20.86 7.27
C ASN A 300 -0.64 -20.50 6.13
N LEU A 301 -1.30 -21.51 5.57
CA LEU A 301 -2.38 -21.36 4.60
C LEU A 301 -3.69 -21.08 5.33
N THR A 302 -4.33 -19.95 5.04
CA THR A 302 -5.67 -19.60 5.48
C THR A 302 -6.61 -19.56 4.28
N ILE A 303 -7.71 -20.28 4.38
CA ILE A 303 -8.81 -20.25 3.41
C ILE A 303 -10.01 -19.61 4.10
N VAL A 304 -10.58 -18.61 3.44
CA VAL A 304 -11.87 -18.03 3.78
C VAL A 304 -12.82 -18.35 2.64
N ASP A 305 -13.94 -18.98 2.96
CA ASP A 305 -14.97 -19.37 1.99
C ASP A 305 -16.35 -19.31 2.65
N ASP A 306 -17.24 -18.49 2.08
CA ASP A 306 -18.65 -18.38 2.46
C ASP A 306 -18.89 -18.29 3.99
N GLY A 307 -18.25 -17.30 4.62
CA GLY A 307 -18.40 -17.05 6.06
C GLY A 307 -17.73 -18.08 6.97
N LYS A 308 -16.85 -18.92 6.43
CA LYS A 308 -16.01 -19.85 7.19
C LYS A 308 -14.54 -19.57 6.95
N SER A 309 -13.72 -19.78 7.98
CA SER A 309 -12.27 -19.67 7.88
C SER A 309 -11.61 -20.90 8.47
N SER A 310 -10.61 -21.43 7.76
CA SER A 310 -9.73 -22.50 8.23
C SER A 310 -8.27 -22.13 8.00
N THR A 311 -7.39 -22.62 8.86
CA THR A 311 -5.95 -22.44 8.74
C THR A 311 -5.25 -23.78 8.86
N LEU A 312 -4.29 -24.02 7.96
CA LEU A 312 -3.40 -25.17 7.94
C LEU A 312 -1.95 -24.64 7.93
N SER A 313 -1.10 -25.22 8.77
CA SER A 313 0.34 -24.95 8.74
C SER A 313 1.04 -26.01 7.90
N ALA A 314 1.81 -25.59 6.90
CA ALA A 314 2.69 -26.50 6.17
C ALA A 314 3.77 -27.05 7.10
N ALA A 315 4.08 -28.34 6.98
CA ALA A 315 5.10 -29.02 7.76
C ALA A 315 6.52 -28.63 7.34
N ASP A 316 6.73 -28.41 6.03
CA ASP A 316 8.03 -28.11 5.41
C ASP A 316 7.87 -27.29 4.11
N ASP A 317 9.01 -26.89 3.52
CA ASP A 317 9.04 -26.10 2.28
C ASP A 317 8.44 -26.89 1.10
N GLU A 318 8.57 -28.22 1.08
CA GLU A 318 7.95 -29.09 0.07
C GLU A 318 6.42 -29.03 0.13
N GLU A 319 5.82 -29.20 1.32
CA GLU A 319 4.37 -29.05 1.47
C GLU A 319 3.93 -27.62 1.11
N LEU A 320 4.69 -26.59 1.51
CA LEU A 320 4.38 -25.21 1.13
C LEU A 320 4.40 -25.02 -0.40
N GLN A 321 5.37 -25.61 -1.10
CA GLN A 321 5.42 -25.59 -2.56
C GLN A 321 4.15 -26.19 -3.17
N GLU A 322 3.71 -27.35 -2.68
CA GLU A 322 2.48 -28.00 -3.17
C GLU A 322 1.25 -27.13 -2.92
N LEU A 323 1.15 -26.47 -1.76
CA LEU A 323 0.05 -25.56 -1.43
C LEU A 323 0.05 -24.34 -2.35
N LEU A 324 1.23 -23.77 -2.65
CA LEU A 324 1.38 -22.62 -3.56
C LEU A 324 0.96 -22.98 -4.99
N GLU A 325 1.38 -24.14 -5.49
CA GLU A 325 1.00 -24.63 -6.81
C GLU A 325 -0.50 -24.92 -6.89
N ARG A 326 -1.06 -25.61 -5.89
CA ARG A 326 -2.47 -26.00 -5.86
C ARG A 326 -3.40 -24.78 -5.87
N HIS A 327 -3.17 -23.84 -4.95
CA HIS A 327 -4.11 -22.76 -4.65
C HIS A 327 -3.83 -21.45 -5.39
N PHE A 328 -2.59 -21.19 -5.77
CA PHE A 328 -2.18 -19.92 -6.40
C PHE A 328 -1.66 -20.10 -7.83
N LYS A 329 -1.45 -21.35 -8.27
CA LYS A 329 -0.77 -21.67 -9.54
C LYS A 329 0.65 -21.10 -9.60
N LEU A 330 1.29 -20.99 -8.44
CA LEU A 330 2.65 -20.48 -8.30
C LEU A 330 3.64 -21.64 -8.21
N THR A 331 4.55 -21.73 -9.18
CA THR A 331 5.69 -22.64 -9.12
C THR A 331 6.90 -21.89 -8.54
N ILE A 332 7.18 -22.14 -7.25
CA ILE A 332 8.32 -21.56 -6.53
C ILE A 332 9.30 -22.68 -6.19
N PRO A 333 10.60 -22.57 -6.53
CA PRO A 333 11.59 -23.55 -6.10
C PRO A 333 11.67 -23.64 -4.57
N VAL A 334 11.75 -24.86 -4.03
CA VAL A 334 11.77 -25.13 -2.58
C VAL A 334 12.82 -24.28 -1.84
N GLN A 335 14.02 -24.12 -2.42
CA GLN A 335 15.10 -23.34 -1.83
C GLN A 335 14.79 -21.85 -1.61
N ASP A 336 13.77 -21.31 -2.29
CA ASP A 336 13.38 -19.90 -2.25
C ASP A 336 12.23 -19.62 -1.26
N LEU A 337 11.63 -20.67 -0.67
CA LEU A 337 10.49 -20.58 0.23
C LEU A 337 10.91 -20.18 1.65
N GLY A 338 11.81 -20.96 2.25
CA GLY A 338 12.50 -20.59 3.48
C GLY A 338 11.62 -20.53 4.72
N ILE A 339 10.61 -21.40 4.85
CA ILE A 339 9.87 -21.62 6.10
C ILE A 339 10.56 -22.63 7.01
N GLY A 340 11.47 -23.46 6.47
CA GLY A 340 12.19 -24.51 7.20
C GLY A 340 13.58 -24.15 7.77
N ARG A 341 13.87 -22.87 8.08
CA ARG A 341 15.19 -22.44 8.61
C ARG A 341 15.14 -21.66 9.90
#